data_AF-A0AAP0HW38-F1
#
_entry.id   AF-A0AAP0HW38-F1
#
_cell.length_a   1.000
_cell.length_b   1.000
_cell.length_c   1.000
_cell.angle_alpha   90.00
_cell.angle_beta   90.00
_cell.angle_gamma   90.00
#
_symmetry.space_group_name_H-M   'P 1'
#
loop_
_entity.id
_entity.type
_entity.pdbx_description
1 polymer ?
#
loop_
_entity_poly.entity_id
_entity_poly.type
_entity_poly.pdbx_seq_one_letter_code
_entity_poly.pdbx_strand_id
1 'polypeptide(L)'
;MRYGWMNSNECFNRVLKGARFLPITALTQMIYYRLVAYHDQRNQEINEAISNGQAYTEYVMEALTKNEKSTRRHHVTLINRDIGEFEVQTGRHGNRMHKGNNTKVVILKDQVCNCNKWQSFGFPYSHVLAACAFILVSYAQFIEPYYRIDV
;
A
#
# COMPACT_ATOMS: atom_id res chain seq x y z
N MET A 1 2.52 6.11 -21.12
CA MET A 1 2.52 7.50 -20.58
C MET A 1 3.14 7.45 -19.18
N ARG A 2 4.30 8.11 -19.00
CA ARG A 2 5.13 8.04 -17.79
C ARG A 2 4.89 9.30 -16.95
N TYR A 3 3.88 9.29 -16.09
CA TYR A 3 3.59 10.41 -15.18
C TYR A 3 3.92 10.00 -13.74
N GLY A 4 4.82 10.75 -13.09
CA GLY A 4 4.97 10.69 -11.63
C GLY A 4 6.32 11.11 -11.03
N TRP A 5 7.40 11.25 -11.82
CA TRP A 5 8.77 11.44 -11.27
C TRP A 5 9.46 12.68 -11.85
N MET A 6 8.88 13.87 -11.67
CA MET A 6 9.46 15.13 -12.22
C MET A 6 9.77 16.17 -11.14
N ASN A 7 10.24 15.73 -9.97
CA ASN A 7 10.61 16.61 -8.87
C ASN A 7 11.75 16.08 -7.97
N SER A 8 12.22 14.85 -8.18
CA SER A 8 13.41 14.34 -7.49
C SER A 8 14.64 15.18 -7.82
N ASN A 9 14.88 15.46 -9.11
CA ASN A 9 16.10 16.14 -9.57
C ASN A 9 16.23 17.56 -9.01
N GLU A 10 15.12 18.30 -8.88
CA GLU A 10 15.14 19.66 -8.30
C GLU A 10 15.33 19.65 -6.78
N CYS A 11 14.73 18.68 -6.07
CA CYS A 11 14.91 18.52 -4.63
C CYS A 11 16.38 18.16 -4.31
N PHE A 12 16.95 17.18 -5.03
CA PHE A 12 18.35 16.81 -4.91
C PHE A 12 19.28 17.99 -5.22
N ASN A 13 19.01 18.76 -6.29
CA ASN A 13 19.81 19.94 -6.62
C ASN A 13 19.80 21.01 -5.53
N ARG A 14 18.68 21.21 -4.83
CA ARG A 14 18.58 22.17 -3.73
C ARG A 14 19.41 21.73 -2.51
N VAL A 15 19.34 20.45 -2.16
CA VAL A 15 20.15 19.85 -1.08
C VAL A 15 21.65 19.94 -1.43
N LEU A 16 22.02 19.57 -2.66
CA LEU A 16 23.41 19.59 -3.12
C LEU A 16 23.99 21.01 -3.15
N LYS A 17 23.20 22.04 -3.51
CA LYS A 17 23.64 23.44 -3.44
C LYS A 17 23.99 23.87 -2.01
N GLY A 18 23.22 23.43 -1.01
CA GLY A 18 23.53 23.71 0.41
C GLY A 18 24.74 22.92 0.94
N ALA A 19 25.02 21.75 0.36
CA ALA A 19 26.11 20.87 0.77
C ALA A 19 27.49 21.26 0.20
N ARG A 20 27.56 22.14 -0.80
CA ARG A 20 28.81 22.50 -1.54
C ARG A 20 29.94 23.05 -0.67
N PHE A 21 29.64 23.60 0.50
CA PHE A 21 30.63 24.18 1.41
C PHE A 21 31.07 23.24 2.53
N LEU A 22 30.52 22.03 2.59
CA LEU A 22 30.86 21.03 3.60
C LEU A 22 31.95 20.09 3.05
N PRO A 23 32.99 19.77 3.85
CA PRO A 23 33.92 18.70 3.50
C PRO A 23 33.16 17.41 3.20
N ILE A 24 33.59 16.66 2.18
CA ILE A 24 32.96 15.39 1.80
C ILE A 24 32.84 14.45 3.02
N THR A 25 33.87 14.43 3.86
CA THR A 25 33.91 13.65 5.10
C THR A 25 32.81 14.04 6.09
N ALA A 26 32.51 15.33 6.25
CA ALA A 26 31.44 15.81 7.12
C ALA A 26 30.05 15.41 6.60
N LEU A 27 29.86 15.45 5.27
CA LEU A 27 28.61 14.97 4.64
C LEU A 27 28.45 13.45 4.80
N THR A 28 29.51 12.68 4.56
CA THR A 28 29.48 11.21 4.74
C THR A 28 29.17 10.85 6.19
N GLN A 29 29.79 11.53 7.16
CA GLN A 29 29.50 11.31 8.58
C GLN A 29 28.05 11.66 8.93
N MET A 30 27.54 12.81 8.48
CA MET A 30 26.14 13.20 8.74
C MET A 30 25.16 12.18 8.14
N ILE A 31 25.37 11.75 6.89
CA ILE A 31 24.54 10.75 6.24
C ILE A 31 24.61 9.43 7.00
N TYR A 32 25.81 9.00 7.38
CA TYR A 32 26.02 7.78 8.17
C TYR A 32 25.23 7.82 9.48
N TYR A 33 25.38 8.86 10.30
CA TYR A 33 24.66 8.96 11.57
C TYR A 33 23.14 9.02 11.40
N ARG A 34 22.65 9.71 10.36
CA ARG A 34 21.21 9.73 10.05
C ARG A 34 20.70 8.36 9.63
N LEU A 35 21.47 7.61 8.84
CA LEU A 35 21.11 6.25 8.43
C LEU A 35 21.11 5.29 9.62
N VAL A 36 22.11 5.37 10.50
CA VAL A 36 22.16 4.56 11.72
C VAL A 36 20.97 4.87 12.62
N ALA A 37 20.70 6.14 12.93
CA ALA A 37 19.57 6.52 13.75
C ALA A 37 18.22 6.09 13.14
N TYR A 38 18.06 6.24 11.82
CA TYR A 38 16.86 5.78 11.11
C TYR A 38 16.71 4.25 11.18
N HIS A 39 17.81 3.51 11.01
CA HIS A 39 17.81 2.06 11.10
C HIS A 39 17.45 1.57 12.51
N ASP A 40 18.01 2.19 13.55
CA ASP A 40 17.70 1.85 14.94
C ASP A 40 16.24 2.11 15.28
N GLN A 41 15.69 3.26 14.87
CA GLN A 41 14.28 3.57 15.03
C GLN A 41 13.38 2.54 14.32
N ARG A 42 13.68 2.22 13.05
CA ARG A 42 12.91 1.24 12.28
C ARG A 42 12.96 -0.16 12.89
N ASN A 43 14.11 -0.56 13.43
CA ASN A 43 14.23 -1.85 14.12
C ASN A 43 13.44 -1.88 15.43
N GLN A 44 13.39 -0.78 16.19
CA GLN A 44 12.53 -0.68 17.37
C GLN A 44 11.06 -0.84 16.98
N GLU A 45 10.59 -0.10 15.97
CA GLU A 45 9.21 -0.19 15.46
C GLU A 45 8.87 -1.63 15.00
N ILE A 46 9.78 -2.31 14.29
CA ILE A 46 9.59 -3.70 13.83
C ILE A 46 9.56 -4.67 15.02
N ASN A 47 10.47 -4.53 15.99
CA ASN A 47 10.50 -5.39 17.16
C ASN A 47 9.25 -5.23 18.03
N GLU A 48 8.76 -4.00 18.19
CA GLU A 48 7.48 -3.72 18.84
C GLU A 48 6.31 -4.36 18.09
N ALA A 49 6.28 -4.23 16.76
CA ALA A 49 5.27 -4.87 15.92
C ALA A 49 5.27 -6.40 16.06
N ILE A 50 6.46 -7.03 16.06
CA ILE A 50 6.63 -8.47 16.29
C ILE A 50 6.15 -8.84 17.70
N SER A 51 6.55 -8.08 18.73
CA SER A 51 6.12 -8.31 20.12
C SER A 51 4.60 -8.18 20.30
N ASN A 52 3.96 -7.33 19.51
CA ASN A 52 2.51 -7.15 19.47
C ASN A 52 1.80 -8.20 18.60
N GLY A 53 2.53 -9.16 18.03
CA GLY A 53 1.99 -10.23 17.20
C GLY A 53 1.41 -9.73 15.86
N GLN A 54 1.89 -8.59 15.35
CA GLN A 54 1.46 -8.11 14.05
C GLN A 54 1.98 -9.04 12.94
N ALA A 55 1.16 -9.26 11.90
CA ALA A 55 1.55 -10.10 10.76
C ALA A 55 2.23 -9.30 9.63
N TYR A 56 1.99 -7.99 9.58
CA TYR A 56 2.45 -7.11 8.50
C TYR A 56 2.97 -5.79 9.04
N THR A 57 3.69 -5.06 8.19
CA THR A 57 4.13 -3.69 8.49
C THR A 57 2.94 -2.81 8.89
N GLU A 58 3.20 -1.86 9.80
CA GLU A 58 2.21 -0.89 10.26
C GLU A 58 1.48 -0.20 9.10
N TYR A 59 2.22 0.20 8.06
CA TYR A 59 1.68 0.79 6.84
C TYR A 59 0.56 -0.06 6.20
N VAL A 60 0.77 -1.37 6.06
CA VAL A 60 -0.23 -2.27 5.48
C VAL A 60 -1.38 -2.49 6.45
N MET A 61 -1.12 -2.65 7.74
CA MET A 61 -2.15 -2.83 8.76
C MET A 61 -3.12 -1.63 8.79
N GLU A 62 -2.61 -0.41 8.77
CA GLU A 62 -3.42 0.81 8.71
C GLU A 62 -4.23 0.91 7.40
N ALA A 63 -3.58 0.60 6.27
CA ALA A 63 -4.21 0.65 4.96
C ALA A 63 -5.35 -0.36 4.85
N LEU A 64 -5.16 -1.59 5.33
CA LEU A 64 -6.18 -2.63 5.38
C LEU A 64 -7.36 -2.21 6.25
N THR A 65 -7.10 -1.74 7.48
CA THR A 65 -8.14 -1.25 8.40
C THR A 65 -9.01 -0.16 7.74
N LYS A 66 -8.39 0.75 6.99
CA LYS A 66 -9.10 1.81 6.25
C LYS A 66 -9.91 1.26 5.06
N ASN A 67 -9.35 0.30 4.35
CA ASN A 67 -9.99 -0.32 3.19
C ASN A 67 -11.18 -1.22 3.61
N GLU A 68 -11.08 -1.94 4.72
CA GLU A 68 -12.17 -2.74 5.31
C GLU A 68 -13.39 -1.88 5.66
N LYS A 69 -13.17 -0.70 6.26
CA LYS A 69 -14.26 0.28 6.52
C LYS A 69 -14.97 0.75 5.23
N SER A 70 -14.29 0.69 4.09
CA SER A 70 -14.86 1.06 2.79
C SER A 70 -15.59 -0.11 2.13
N THR A 71 -15.11 -1.33 2.36
CA THR A 71 -15.64 -2.61 1.84
C THR A 71 -17.12 -2.80 2.18
N ARG A 72 -17.54 -2.45 3.39
CA ARG A 72 -18.94 -2.61 3.87
C ARG A 72 -19.99 -1.89 3.01
N ARG A 73 -19.57 -0.92 2.20
CA ARG A 73 -20.45 -0.13 1.32
C ARG A 73 -20.46 -0.65 -0.12
N HIS A 74 -19.70 -1.69 -0.43
CA HIS A 74 -19.60 -2.23 -1.78
C HIS A 74 -20.66 -3.31 -2.01
N HIS A 75 -21.22 -3.32 -3.22
CA HIS A 75 -22.05 -4.43 -3.68
C HIS A 75 -21.20 -5.29 -4.62
N VAL A 76 -21.26 -6.60 -4.46
CA VAL A 76 -20.43 -7.56 -5.18
C VAL A 76 -21.32 -8.51 -5.96
N THR A 77 -21.04 -8.65 -7.24
CA THR A 77 -21.67 -9.60 -8.15
C THR A 77 -20.60 -10.56 -8.68
N LEU A 78 -20.82 -11.86 -8.53
CA LEU A 78 -19.95 -12.89 -9.11
C LEU A 78 -20.25 -13.01 -10.61
N ILE A 79 -19.24 -12.85 -11.46
CA ILE A 79 -19.36 -12.93 -12.93
C ILE A 79 -18.87 -14.28 -13.43
N ASN A 80 -17.68 -14.71 -13.00
CA ASN A 80 -17.10 -15.98 -13.40
C ASN A 80 -16.44 -16.67 -12.20
N ARG A 81 -16.95 -17.84 -11.82
CA ARG A 81 -16.48 -18.58 -10.65
C ARG A 81 -15.11 -19.25 -10.88
N ASP A 82 -14.80 -19.66 -12.11
CA ASP A 82 -13.60 -20.46 -12.41
C ASP A 82 -12.31 -19.66 -12.27
N ILE A 83 -12.39 -18.35 -12.52
CA ILE A 83 -11.27 -17.41 -12.38
C ILE A 83 -11.43 -16.45 -11.20
N GLY A 84 -12.56 -16.53 -10.48
CA GLY A 84 -12.90 -15.60 -9.42
C GLY A 84 -13.01 -14.16 -9.94
N GLU A 85 -13.80 -13.96 -10.99
CA GLU A 85 -14.12 -12.64 -11.54
C GLU A 85 -15.37 -12.06 -10.88
N PHE A 86 -15.24 -10.82 -10.40
CA PHE A 86 -16.27 -10.10 -9.68
C PHE A 86 -16.44 -8.70 -10.25
N GLU A 87 -17.70 -8.29 -10.32
CA GLU A 87 -18.06 -6.90 -10.45
C GLU A 87 -18.34 -6.32 -9.06
N VAL A 88 -17.60 -5.27 -8.69
CA VAL A 88 -17.72 -4.60 -7.40
C VAL A 88 -18.19 -3.16 -7.62
N GLN A 89 -19.45 -2.90 -7.31
CA GLN A 89 -20.01 -1.56 -7.30
C GLN A 89 -19.63 -0.86 -6.00
N THR A 90 -18.85 0.21 -6.11
CA THR A 90 -18.42 0.99 -4.95
C THR A 90 -19.55 1.83 -4.38
N GLY A 91 -19.80 1.76 -3.07
CA GLY A 91 -20.75 2.66 -2.42
C GLY A 91 -20.30 4.13 -2.47
N ARG A 92 -21.28 5.04 -2.40
CA ARG A 92 -21.05 6.49 -2.40
C ARG A 92 -20.17 6.92 -1.22
N HIS A 93 -19.19 7.78 -1.48
CA HIS A 93 -18.28 8.26 -0.46
C HIS A 93 -18.74 9.62 0.09
N GLY A 94 -19.86 9.66 0.83
CA GLY A 94 -20.39 10.88 1.46
C GLY A 94 -20.55 12.08 0.49
N ASN A 95 -20.25 13.30 0.95
CA ASN A 95 -20.39 14.57 0.21
C ASN A 95 -19.45 14.75 -1.01
N ARG A 96 -18.69 13.73 -1.41
CA ARG A 96 -17.83 13.81 -2.62
C ARG A 96 -18.58 13.23 -3.80
N MET A 97 -19.30 14.09 -4.52
CA MET A 97 -20.16 13.74 -5.66
C MET A 97 -19.45 12.96 -6.77
N HIS A 98 -18.11 13.07 -6.86
CA HIS A 98 -17.27 12.36 -7.84
C HIS A 98 -16.57 11.10 -7.30
N LYS A 99 -16.88 10.64 -6.07
CA LYS A 99 -16.17 9.51 -5.44
C LYS A 99 -17.17 8.44 -4.95
N GLY A 100 -17.08 7.25 -5.52
CA GLY A 100 -18.02 6.15 -5.32
C GLY A 100 -18.98 5.98 -6.49
N ASN A 101 -19.84 4.97 -6.44
CA ASN A 101 -20.72 4.53 -7.54
C ASN A 101 -19.98 4.20 -8.86
N ASN A 102 -18.72 3.78 -8.74
CA ASN A 102 -17.95 3.24 -9.85
C ASN A 102 -17.95 1.72 -9.75
N THR A 103 -18.06 1.07 -10.91
CA THR A 103 -17.90 -0.37 -11.06
C THR A 103 -16.43 -0.73 -11.20
N LYS A 104 -15.98 -1.74 -10.46
CA LYS A 104 -14.62 -2.26 -10.49
C LYS A 104 -14.64 -3.75 -10.77
N VAL A 105 -13.83 -4.19 -11.72
CA VAL A 105 -13.66 -5.60 -12.02
C VAL A 105 -12.45 -6.10 -11.24
N VAL A 106 -12.64 -7.21 -10.54
CA VAL A 106 -11.60 -7.92 -9.77
C VAL A 106 -11.53 -9.34 -10.30
N ILE A 107 -10.33 -9.83 -10.63
CA ILE A 107 -10.07 -11.23 -10.97
C ILE A 107 -9.06 -11.74 -9.96
N LEU A 108 -9.50 -12.61 -9.04
CA LEU A 108 -8.66 -13.08 -7.94
C LEU A 108 -7.54 -14.02 -8.42
N LYS A 109 -7.83 -14.89 -9.39
CA LYS A 109 -6.85 -15.86 -9.91
C LYS A 109 -5.63 -15.17 -10.53
N ASP A 110 -5.87 -14.11 -11.29
CA ASP A 110 -4.83 -13.34 -11.99
C ASP A 110 -4.30 -12.17 -11.15
N GLN A 111 -4.83 -12.00 -9.94
CA GLN A 111 -4.49 -10.94 -9.01
C GLN A 111 -4.62 -9.51 -9.57
N VAL A 112 -5.68 -9.26 -10.34
CA VAL A 112 -5.90 -7.96 -10.98
C VAL A 112 -7.18 -7.28 -10.52
N CYS A 113 -7.10 -5.96 -10.43
CA CYS A 113 -8.26 -5.08 -10.37
C CYS A 113 -8.10 -3.96 -11.41
N ASN A 114 -9.17 -3.64 -12.14
CA ASN A 114 -9.13 -2.59 -13.17
C ASN A 114 -8.83 -1.17 -12.63
N CYS A 115 -8.80 -0.98 -11.30
CA CYS A 115 -8.34 0.26 -10.69
C CYS A 115 -6.81 0.38 -10.56
N ASN A 116 -6.07 -0.69 -10.86
CA ASN A 116 -4.60 -0.81 -10.77
C ASN A 116 -3.98 -0.61 -9.37
N LYS A 117 -4.79 -0.34 -8.34
CA LYS A 117 -4.29 -0.11 -6.98
C LYS A 117 -3.68 -1.35 -6.35
N TRP A 118 -4.33 -2.51 -6.49
CA TRP A 118 -3.81 -3.76 -5.94
C TRP A 118 -2.42 -4.06 -6.52
N GLN A 119 -2.28 -3.93 -7.84
CA GLN A 119 -1.04 -4.19 -8.56
C GLN A 119 0.05 -3.15 -8.27
N SER A 120 -0.33 -1.90 -8.02
CA SER A 120 0.62 -0.82 -7.73
C SER A 120 1.12 -0.84 -6.29
N PHE A 121 0.29 -1.28 -5.35
CA PHE A 121 0.61 -1.29 -3.93
C PHE A 121 1.04 -2.66 -3.41
N GLY A 122 0.77 -3.76 -4.11
CA GLY A 122 1.16 -5.11 -3.66
C GLY A 122 0.33 -5.64 -2.48
N PHE A 123 -0.87 -5.09 -2.24
CA PHE A 123 -1.81 -5.65 -1.27
C PHE A 123 -3.27 -5.33 -1.64
N PRO A 124 -4.25 -6.11 -1.12
CA PRO A 124 -5.66 -5.96 -1.46
C PRO A 124 -6.22 -4.58 -1.10
N TYR A 125 -6.86 -3.93 -2.09
CA TYR A 125 -7.64 -2.71 -1.86
C TYR A 125 -9.11 -3.06 -1.55
N SER A 126 -9.93 -2.06 -1.18
CA SER A 126 -11.31 -2.29 -0.72
C SER A 126 -12.19 -3.15 -1.65
N HIS A 127 -11.99 -3.09 -2.97
CA HIS A 127 -12.73 -3.93 -3.93
C HIS A 127 -12.33 -5.40 -3.86
N VAL A 128 -11.02 -5.65 -3.70
CA VAL A 128 -10.45 -7.00 -3.59
C VAL A 128 -10.86 -7.61 -2.24
N LEU A 129 -10.82 -6.82 -1.16
CA LEU A 129 -11.35 -7.22 0.14
C LEU A 129 -12.84 -7.59 0.08
N ALA A 130 -13.64 -6.83 -0.66
CA ALA A 130 -15.06 -7.14 -0.87
C ALA A 130 -15.25 -8.47 -1.60
N ALA A 131 -14.51 -8.70 -2.68
CA ALA A 131 -14.53 -9.97 -3.41
C ALA A 131 -14.08 -11.14 -2.53
N CYS A 132 -13.01 -10.96 -1.74
CA CYS A 132 -12.52 -11.98 -0.82
C CYS A 132 -13.58 -12.36 0.23
N ALA A 133 -14.20 -11.34 0.84
CA ALA A 133 -15.27 -11.53 1.80
C ALA A 133 -16.50 -12.23 1.20
N PHE A 134 -16.84 -11.93 -0.06
CA PHE A 134 -17.97 -12.54 -0.76
C PHE A 134 -17.84 -14.06 -0.91
N ILE A 135 -16.62 -14.56 -1.15
CA ILE A 135 -16.35 -16.01 -1.26
C ILE A 135 -15.68 -16.61 -0.03
N LEU A 136 -15.62 -15.87 1.08
CA LEU A 136 -15.02 -16.30 2.35
C LEU A 136 -13.57 -16.79 2.23
N VAL A 137 -12.79 -16.16 1.36
CA VAL A 137 -11.36 -16.45 1.22
C VAL A 137 -10.53 -15.42 1.99
N SER A 138 -9.45 -15.86 2.63
CA SER A 138 -8.53 -14.95 3.30
C SER A 138 -7.80 -14.06 2.30
N TYR A 139 -7.82 -12.75 2.54
CA TYR A 139 -7.06 -11.79 1.73
C TYR A 139 -5.55 -11.85 1.97
N ALA A 140 -5.11 -12.52 3.05
CA ALA A 140 -3.71 -12.62 3.45
C ALA A 140 -2.81 -13.22 2.34
N GLN A 141 -3.36 -14.12 1.52
CA GLN A 141 -2.64 -14.75 0.40
C GLN A 141 -2.32 -13.79 -0.76
N PHE A 142 -2.96 -12.61 -0.77
CA PHE A 142 -2.85 -11.60 -1.82
C PHE A 142 -2.00 -10.40 -1.39
N ILE A 143 -1.35 -10.48 -0.23
CA ILE A 143 -0.40 -9.49 0.27
C ILE A 143 1.00 -9.95 -0.10
N GLU A 144 1.75 -9.06 -0.75
CA GLU A 144 3.12 -9.34 -1.18
C GLU A 144 4.04 -9.67 0.01
N PRO A 145 4.98 -10.62 -0.15
CA PRO A 145 5.81 -11.11 0.95
C PRO A 145 6.65 -10.02 1.63
N TYR A 146 7.07 -8.98 0.90
CA TYR A 146 7.92 -7.92 1.45
C TYR A 146 7.22 -7.03 2.50
N TYR A 147 5.92 -7.24 2.74
CA TYR A 147 5.17 -6.57 3.81
C TYR A 147 5.05 -7.40 5.09
N ARG A 148 5.48 -8.66 5.06
CA ARG A 148 5.51 -9.54 6.23
C ARG A 148 6.64 -9.11 7.17
N ILE A 149 6.39 -9.19 8.47
CA ILE A 149 7.36 -8.79 9.51
C ILE A 149 7.96 -9.98 10.27
N ASP A 150 7.47 -11.18 9.99
CA ASP A 150 8.08 -12.45 10.37
C ASP A 150 9.43 -12.65 9.64
N VAL A 151 10.42 -13.14 10.40
CA VAL A 151 11.80 -13.46 9.96
C VAL A 151 11.87 -14.88 9.41
#